data_AF-A0AAD5G1C1-F1
#
_entry.id   AF-A0AAD5G1C1-F1
#
_cell.length_a   1.000
_cell.length_b   1.000
_cell.length_c   1.000
_cell.angle_alpha   90.00
_cell.angle_beta   90.00
_cell.angle_gamma   90.00
#
_symmetry.space_group_name_H-M   'P 1'
#
loop_
_entity.id
_entity.type
_entity.pdbx_description
1 polymer ?
#
loop_
_entity_poly.entity_id
_entity_poly.type
_entity_poly.pdbx_seq_one_letter_code
_entity_poly.pdbx_strand_id
1 'polypeptide(L)'
;MSELDTFFKDIRDEVAKDVNKKTLLQDLENQFDLSLIPFQTKINSWTSVSPKQLNGIFQTTNSFEEAIRENVERFKYSLSELECKPSQKERLSNKIIEDSIYILLANRYFWIIGAAFTHESISVKLVTEGNELGIICTPQEVFKSLGVNDVNYQLYLIALLKLIDIIVDYTTTTVINQSIGSSSPQSPNYSIGLINSKIVSKIQNGFSLLDLKNDVLRKRYDSLKYNSQRLNKIVYDLSLRNLLTTEVGVE
;
A
#
# COMPACT_ATOMS: atom_id res chain seq x y z
N MET A 1 49.96 -21.32 26.91
CA MET A 1 48.53 -21.04 27.09
C MET A 1 48.20 -19.82 26.27
N SER A 2 47.63 -19.99 25.08
CA SER A 2 48.23 -20.55 23.87
C SER A 2 47.79 -19.63 22.73
N GLU A 3 48.55 -19.50 21.64
CA GLU A 3 48.16 -18.65 20.49
C GLU A 3 46.72 -18.94 20.01
N LEU A 4 46.24 -20.16 20.24
CA LEU A 4 44.88 -20.59 20.02
C LEU A 4 43.85 -19.81 20.87
N ASP A 5 44.13 -19.55 22.14
CA ASP A 5 43.24 -18.82 23.05
C ASP A 5 43.08 -17.36 22.59
N THR A 6 44.17 -16.75 22.10
CA THR A 6 44.13 -15.40 21.52
C THR A 6 43.33 -15.40 20.21
N PHE A 7 43.56 -16.39 19.32
CA PHE A 7 42.79 -16.53 18.08
C PHE A 7 41.28 -16.69 18.31
N PHE A 8 40.87 -17.55 19.24
CA PHE A 8 39.45 -17.71 19.57
C PHE A 8 38.85 -16.49 20.28
N LYS A 9 39.66 -15.74 21.04
CA LYS A 9 39.24 -14.46 21.62
C LYS A 9 38.98 -13.42 20.52
N ASP A 10 39.86 -13.32 19.52
CA ASP A 10 39.69 -12.42 18.39
C ASP A 10 38.43 -12.76 17.57
N ILE A 11 38.20 -14.05 17.27
CA ILE A 11 36.95 -14.51 16.62
C ILE A 11 35.73 -14.13 17.44
N ARG A 12 35.75 -14.37 18.76
CA ARG A 12 34.61 -14.05 19.62
C ARG A 12 34.31 -12.55 19.61
N ASP A 13 35.36 -11.71 19.65
CA ASP A 13 35.21 -10.26 19.65
C ASP A 13 34.70 -9.76 18.27
N GLU A 14 35.09 -10.40 17.16
CA GLU A 14 34.53 -10.15 15.82
C GLU A 14 33.05 -10.56 15.72
N VAL A 15 32.70 -11.76 16.21
CA VAL A 15 31.31 -12.24 16.27
C VAL A 15 30.45 -11.29 17.12
N ALA A 16 30.97 -10.81 18.26
CA ALA A 16 30.26 -9.87 19.12
C ALA A 16 29.99 -8.53 18.40
N LYS A 17 30.95 -8.01 17.62
CA LYS A 17 30.76 -6.82 16.78
C LYS A 17 29.69 -7.04 15.72
N ASP A 18 29.69 -8.19 15.05
CA ASP A 18 28.71 -8.53 14.02
C ASP A 18 27.29 -8.70 14.61
N VAL A 19 27.17 -9.30 15.79
CA VAL A 19 25.90 -9.38 16.53
C VAL A 19 25.41 -7.97 16.88
N ASN A 20 26.27 -7.11 17.40
CA ASN A 20 25.90 -5.73 17.75
C ASN A 20 25.38 -4.94 16.53
N LYS A 21 26.07 -5.06 15.38
CA LYS A 21 25.64 -4.44 14.11
C LYS A 21 24.25 -4.92 13.67
N LYS A 22 23.98 -6.22 13.80
CA LYS A 22 22.67 -6.79 13.49
C LYS A 22 21.57 -6.25 14.41
N THR A 23 21.86 -6.10 15.70
CA THR A 23 20.92 -5.52 16.68
C THR A 23 20.59 -4.07 16.32
N LEU A 24 21.60 -3.24 16.03
CA LEU A 24 21.38 -1.85 15.62
C LEU A 24 20.52 -1.73 14.36
N LEU A 25 20.71 -2.61 13.38
CA LEU A 25 19.88 -2.65 12.17
C LEU A 25 18.45 -3.06 12.48
N GLN A 26 18.25 -4.03 13.37
CA GLN A 26 16.92 -4.45 13.81
C GLN A 26 16.21 -3.34 14.59
N ASP A 27 16.94 -2.61 15.44
CA ASP A 27 16.38 -1.48 16.19
C ASP A 27 15.94 -0.36 15.25
N LEU A 28 16.72 -0.06 14.21
CA LEU A 28 16.34 0.91 13.18
C LEU A 28 15.10 0.45 12.41
N GLU A 29 15.02 -0.83 12.05
CA GLU A 29 13.83 -1.42 11.40
C GLU A 29 12.60 -1.30 12.30
N ASN A 30 12.72 -1.61 13.58
CA ASN A 30 11.63 -1.49 14.55
C ASN A 30 11.19 -0.03 14.71
N GLN A 31 12.14 0.91 14.80
CA GLN A 31 11.83 2.35 14.89
C GLN A 31 11.09 2.84 13.65
N PHE A 32 11.47 2.37 12.46
CA PHE A 32 10.76 2.68 11.23
C PHE A 32 9.34 2.11 11.26
N ASP A 33 9.18 0.83 11.60
CA ASP A 33 7.86 0.19 11.70
C ASP A 33 6.95 0.95 12.68
N LEU A 34 7.47 1.36 13.84
CA LEU A 34 6.76 2.19 14.83
C LEU A 34 6.35 3.56 14.25
N SER A 35 7.21 4.17 13.43
CA SER A 35 6.91 5.47 12.78
C SER A 35 5.74 5.37 11.79
N LEU A 36 5.48 4.18 11.24
CA LEU A 36 4.40 3.94 10.28
C LEU A 36 3.05 3.62 10.95
N ILE A 37 3.03 3.18 12.21
CA ILE A 37 1.80 2.80 12.93
C ILE A 37 0.71 3.87 12.87
N PRO A 38 0.99 5.17 13.09
CA PRO A 38 -0.05 6.21 13.04
C PRO A 38 -0.72 6.29 11.66
N PHE A 39 0.07 6.16 10.59
CA PHE A 39 -0.43 6.20 9.21
C PHE A 39 -1.27 4.96 8.89
N GLN A 40 -0.77 3.77 9.25
CA GLN A 40 -1.49 2.51 9.09
C GLN A 40 -2.80 2.50 9.88
N THR A 41 -2.79 3.01 11.11
CA THR A 41 -3.99 3.13 11.95
C THR A 41 -5.02 4.06 11.33
N LYS A 42 -4.59 5.18 10.75
CA LYS A 42 -5.49 6.11 10.06
C LYS A 42 -6.05 5.49 8.78
N ILE A 43 -5.24 4.78 8.02
CA ILE A 43 -5.69 4.04 6.82
C ILE A 43 -6.73 2.97 7.21
N ASN A 44 -6.47 2.20 8.27
CA ASN A 44 -7.38 1.19 8.76
C ASN A 44 -8.68 1.80 9.32
N SER A 45 -8.66 3.01 9.89
CA SER A 45 -9.90 3.64 10.33
C SER A 45 -10.78 4.04 9.14
N TRP A 46 -10.18 4.44 8.02
CA TRP A 46 -10.92 4.76 6.78
C TRP A 46 -11.61 3.55 6.17
N THR A 47 -11.14 2.31 6.40
CA THR A 47 -11.82 1.12 5.85
C THR A 47 -13.23 0.94 6.42
N SER A 48 -13.51 1.50 7.59
CA SER A 48 -14.82 1.46 8.23
C SER A 48 -15.74 2.61 7.83
N VAL A 49 -15.22 3.62 7.14
CA VAL A 49 -15.95 4.86 6.79
C VAL A 49 -16.62 4.72 5.43
N SER A 50 -17.89 5.12 5.33
CA SER A 50 -18.61 5.07 4.06
C SER A 50 -17.99 6.01 3.00
N PRO A 51 -17.99 5.64 1.70
CA PRO A 51 -17.35 6.43 0.65
C PRO A 51 -17.72 7.92 0.66
N LYS A 52 -19.01 8.24 0.84
CA LYS A 52 -19.50 9.62 0.93
C LYS A 52 -18.91 10.43 2.09
N GLN A 53 -18.59 9.79 3.20
CA GLN A 53 -18.05 10.45 4.39
C GLN A 53 -16.53 10.67 4.30
N LEU A 54 -15.84 9.97 3.38
CA LEU A 54 -14.38 10.12 3.22
C LEU A 54 -13.98 11.53 2.79
N ASN A 55 -14.76 12.22 1.95
CA ASN A 55 -14.39 13.56 1.47
C ASN A 55 -14.15 14.56 2.61
N GLY A 56 -14.98 14.51 3.65
CA GLY A 56 -14.83 15.37 4.84
C GLY A 56 -13.54 15.12 5.62
N ILE A 57 -12.92 13.96 5.47
CA ILE A 57 -11.66 13.60 6.13
C ILE A 57 -10.46 14.13 5.33
N PHE A 58 -10.48 13.98 4.00
CA PHE A 58 -9.31 14.24 3.18
C PHE A 58 -9.02 15.71 2.88
N GLN A 59 -9.98 16.62 3.07
CA GLN A 59 -9.75 18.07 2.94
C GLN A 59 -8.64 18.63 3.87
N THR A 60 -8.21 17.85 4.87
CA THR A 60 -7.21 18.27 5.88
C THR A 60 -5.84 17.55 5.75
N THR A 61 -5.64 16.68 4.75
CA THR A 61 -4.59 15.64 4.83
C THR A 61 -3.34 15.90 3.99
N ASN A 62 -3.06 17.15 3.59
CA ASN A 62 -1.84 17.51 2.83
C ASN A 62 -0.53 17.17 3.57
N SER A 63 -0.56 16.77 4.85
CA SER A 63 0.61 16.39 5.64
C SER A 63 1.10 14.95 5.46
N PHE A 64 0.34 14.06 4.80
CA PHE A 64 0.70 12.64 4.73
C PHE A 64 1.96 12.39 3.88
N GLU A 65 2.02 13.00 2.69
CA GLU A 65 3.13 12.81 1.76
C GLU A 65 4.44 13.38 2.30
N GLU A 66 4.39 14.59 2.84
CA GLU A 66 5.54 15.27 3.41
C GLU A 66 6.10 14.53 4.64
N ALA A 67 5.23 14.09 5.56
CA ALA A 67 5.68 13.35 6.74
C ALA A 67 6.31 11.98 6.39
N ILE A 68 5.78 11.30 5.37
CA ILE A 68 6.37 10.04 4.90
C ILE A 68 7.71 10.29 4.20
N ARG A 69 7.82 11.35 3.38
CA ARG A 69 9.10 11.75 2.76
C ARG A 69 10.16 12.03 3.81
N GLU A 70 9.84 12.86 4.81
CA GLU A 70 10.76 13.18 5.91
C GLU A 70 11.19 11.93 6.68
N ASN A 71 10.26 11.01 6.95
CA ASN A 71 10.60 9.73 7.57
C ASN A 71 11.56 8.92 6.70
N VAL A 72 11.30 8.78 5.40
CA VAL A 72 12.18 8.03 4.49
C VAL A 72 13.59 8.65 4.45
N GLU A 73 13.69 9.97 4.33
CA GLU A 73 14.98 10.68 4.33
C GLU A 73 15.74 10.45 5.63
N ARG A 74 15.07 10.63 6.77
CA ARG A 74 15.64 10.40 8.11
C ARG A 74 16.17 8.97 8.26
N PHE A 75 15.36 7.97 7.95
CA PHE A 75 15.77 6.57 8.14
C PHE A 75 16.82 6.12 7.12
N LYS A 76 16.79 6.63 5.89
CA LYS A 76 17.87 6.40 4.91
C LYS A 76 19.19 7.02 5.38
N TYR A 77 19.15 8.22 5.95
CA TYR A 77 20.32 8.86 6.52
C TYR A 77 20.90 8.01 7.67
N SER A 78 20.08 7.63 8.65
CA SER A 78 20.51 6.77 9.76
C SER A 78 21.05 5.41 9.29
N LEU A 79 20.46 4.82 8.24
CA LEU A 79 20.94 3.57 7.65
C LEU A 79 22.31 3.72 6.96
N SER A 80 22.59 4.90 6.41
CA SER A 80 23.88 5.18 5.77
C SER A 80 25.03 5.20 6.79
N GLU A 81 24.78 5.71 8.00
CA GLU A 81 25.76 5.82 9.10
C GLU A 81 26.11 4.47 9.75
N LEU A 82 25.24 3.46 9.65
CA LEU A 82 25.49 2.14 10.25
C LEU A 82 26.59 1.37 9.51
N GLU A 83 27.54 0.76 10.21
CA GLU A 83 28.59 -0.07 9.61
C GLU A 83 28.13 -1.52 9.31
N CYS A 84 27.10 -1.66 8.46
CA CYS A 84 26.53 -2.95 8.07
C CYS A 84 26.90 -3.36 6.63
N LYS A 85 26.74 -4.65 6.31
CA LYS A 85 27.00 -5.17 4.94
C LYS A 85 26.07 -4.49 3.93
N PRO A 86 26.52 -4.20 2.69
CA PRO A 86 25.69 -3.56 1.67
C PRO A 86 24.36 -4.26 1.43
N SER A 87 24.35 -5.60 1.39
CA SER A 87 23.12 -6.39 1.20
C SER A 87 22.11 -6.23 2.34
N GLN A 88 22.57 -6.03 3.58
CA GLN A 88 21.70 -5.80 4.73
C GLN A 88 21.08 -4.41 4.69
N LYS A 89 21.87 -3.40 4.29
CA LYS A 89 21.39 -2.04 4.07
C LYS A 89 20.37 -1.99 2.95
N GLU A 90 20.67 -2.64 1.82
CA GLU A 90 19.76 -2.72 0.68
C GLU A 90 18.43 -3.36 1.07
N ARG A 91 18.45 -4.47 1.82
CA ARG A 91 17.22 -5.13 2.32
C ARG A 91 16.35 -4.15 3.11
N LEU A 92 16.93 -3.45 4.09
CA LEU A 92 16.17 -2.52 4.93
C LEU A 92 15.71 -1.29 4.15
N SER A 93 16.55 -0.73 3.27
CA SER A 93 16.16 0.37 2.38
C SER A 93 15.00 -0.01 1.48
N ASN A 94 15.02 -1.22 0.91
CA ASN A 94 13.94 -1.73 0.07
C ASN A 94 12.63 -1.88 0.86
N LYS A 95 12.70 -2.39 2.10
CA LYS A 95 11.52 -2.44 3.00
C LYS A 95 10.97 -1.03 3.29
N ILE A 96 11.84 -0.10 3.68
CA ILE A 96 11.46 1.29 3.96
C ILE A 96 10.71 1.90 2.77
N ILE A 97 11.28 1.78 1.56
CA ILE A 97 10.68 2.31 0.35
C ILE A 97 9.36 1.58 0.02
N GLU A 98 9.32 0.24 0.06
CA GLU A 98 8.11 -0.54 -0.22
C GLU A 98 6.93 -0.15 0.68
N ASP A 99 7.15 -0.07 2.00
CA ASP A 99 6.10 0.23 2.96
C ASP A 99 5.63 1.70 2.87
N SER A 100 6.55 2.62 2.57
CA SER A 100 6.21 4.03 2.30
C SER A 100 5.40 4.20 1.01
N ILE A 101 5.78 3.52 -0.08
CA ILE A 101 5.00 3.52 -1.34
C ILE A 101 3.57 3.02 -1.06
N TYR A 102 3.44 1.92 -0.32
CA TYR A 102 2.13 1.36 0.02
C TYR A 102 1.24 2.37 0.77
N ILE A 103 1.78 3.07 1.77
CA ILE A 103 1.03 4.09 2.52
C ILE A 103 0.57 5.23 1.62
N LEU A 104 1.44 5.71 0.73
CA LEU A 104 1.07 6.77 -0.22
C LEU A 104 -0.01 6.31 -1.20
N LEU A 105 0.11 5.09 -1.74
CA LEU A 105 -0.90 4.52 -2.64
C LEU A 105 -2.25 4.34 -1.93
N ALA A 106 -2.25 3.86 -0.69
CA ALA A 106 -3.47 3.70 0.10
C ALA A 106 -4.13 5.06 0.39
N ASN A 107 -3.33 6.06 0.79
CA ASN A 107 -3.81 7.42 1.00
C ASN A 107 -4.46 8.00 -0.27
N ARG A 108 -3.77 7.88 -1.42
CA ARG A 108 -4.27 8.32 -2.73
C ARG A 108 -5.59 7.66 -3.11
N TYR A 109 -5.68 6.33 -2.94
CA TYR A 109 -6.88 5.57 -3.23
C TYR A 109 -8.09 6.10 -2.44
N PHE A 110 -7.97 6.23 -1.12
CA PHE A 110 -9.09 6.69 -0.29
C PHE A 110 -9.48 8.14 -0.58
N TRP A 111 -8.51 9.01 -0.88
CA TRP A 111 -8.79 10.39 -1.25
C TRP A 111 -9.61 10.48 -2.54
N ILE A 112 -9.20 9.77 -3.60
CA ILE A 112 -9.89 9.81 -4.90
C ILE A 112 -11.27 9.15 -4.80
N ILE A 113 -11.39 8.04 -4.07
CA ILE A 113 -12.72 7.43 -3.81
C ILE A 113 -13.61 8.41 -3.05
N GLY A 114 -13.10 9.08 -2.02
CA GLY A 114 -13.86 10.09 -1.29
C GLY A 114 -14.34 11.23 -2.18
N ALA A 115 -13.49 11.73 -3.07
CA ALA A 115 -13.85 12.76 -4.03
C ALA A 115 -14.90 12.28 -5.06
N ALA A 116 -14.73 11.07 -5.60
CA ALA A 116 -15.59 10.53 -6.66
C ALA A 116 -17.04 10.28 -6.19
N PHE A 117 -17.24 9.91 -4.92
CA PHE A 117 -18.57 9.65 -4.35
C PHE A 117 -19.34 10.92 -3.95
N THR A 118 -18.80 12.11 -4.23
CA THR A 118 -19.52 13.38 -4.05
C THR A 118 -20.49 13.68 -5.19
N HIS A 119 -20.26 13.09 -6.37
CA HIS A 119 -21.05 13.31 -7.57
C HIS A 119 -22.15 12.24 -7.74
N GLU A 120 -23.20 12.56 -8.51
CA GLU A 120 -24.27 11.61 -8.81
C GLU A 120 -23.79 10.46 -9.72
N SER A 121 -22.96 10.77 -10.71
CA SER A 121 -22.24 9.78 -11.52
C SER A 121 -20.84 9.57 -10.96
N ILE A 122 -20.45 8.32 -10.69
CA ILE A 122 -19.14 8.02 -10.13
C ILE A 122 -18.19 7.65 -11.27
N SER A 123 -17.28 8.56 -11.61
CA SER A 123 -16.18 8.27 -12.55
C SER A 123 -14.85 8.41 -11.85
N VAL A 124 -13.98 7.43 -12.03
CA VAL A 124 -12.62 7.44 -11.49
C VAL A 124 -11.61 7.09 -12.57
N LYS A 125 -10.52 7.85 -12.61
CA LYS A 125 -9.37 7.55 -13.46
C LYS A 125 -8.45 6.56 -12.76
N LEU A 126 -8.01 5.51 -13.46
CA LEU A 126 -7.20 4.46 -12.86
C LEU A 126 -5.77 4.92 -12.61
N VAL A 127 -5.12 5.51 -13.61
CA VAL A 127 -3.71 5.93 -13.56
C VAL A 127 -3.61 7.43 -13.85
N THR A 128 -2.71 8.12 -13.16
CA THR A 128 -2.43 9.54 -13.42
C THR A 128 -1.97 9.76 -14.86
N GLU A 129 -2.61 10.70 -15.56
CA GLU A 129 -2.15 11.14 -16.88
C GLU A 129 -2.21 12.67 -16.97
N GLY A 130 -1.07 13.30 -17.28
CA GLY A 130 -0.97 14.76 -17.33
C GLY A 130 -1.31 15.40 -15.99
N ASN A 131 -2.34 16.25 -15.99
CA ASN A 131 -2.81 16.95 -14.79
C ASN A 131 -3.97 16.23 -14.08
N GLU A 132 -4.48 15.13 -14.64
CA GLU A 132 -5.58 14.38 -14.04
C GLU A 132 -5.05 13.26 -13.15
N LEU A 133 -5.35 13.38 -11.85
CA LEU A 133 -4.88 12.45 -10.83
C LEU A 133 -5.69 11.14 -10.89
N GLY A 134 -4.99 10.02 -11.08
CA GLY A 134 -5.57 8.69 -11.02
C GLY A 134 -5.47 8.07 -9.63
N ILE A 135 -6.29 7.05 -9.39
CA ILE A 135 -6.30 6.23 -8.16
C ILE A 135 -4.92 5.65 -7.87
N ILE A 136 -4.25 5.17 -8.92
CA ILE A 136 -2.93 4.57 -8.85
C ILE A 136 -1.92 5.60 -9.34
N CYS A 137 -1.06 6.06 -8.44
CA CYS A 137 0.07 6.91 -8.80
C CYS A 137 1.04 6.14 -9.69
N THR A 138 1.66 6.81 -10.67
CA THR A 138 2.70 6.18 -11.51
C THR A 138 3.98 5.91 -10.68
N PRO A 139 4.84 4.96 -11.09
CA PRO A 139 6.10 4.73 -10.40
C PRO A 139 6.96 5.99 -10.30
N GLN A 140 7.02 6.80 -11.35
CA GLN A 140 7.79 8.05 -11.35
C GLN A 140 7.20 9.07 -10.37
N GLU A 141 5.88 9.20 -10.31
CA GLU A 141 5.17 10.08 -9.38
C GLU A 141 5.49 9.72 -7.93
N VAL A 142 5.31 8.45 -7.53
CA VAL A 142 5.49 8.05 -6.13
C VAL A 142 6.96 8.12 -5.69
N PHE A 143 7.90 7.70 -6.53
CA PHE A 143 9.32 7.76 -6.15
C PHE A 143 9.80 9.21 -6.01
N LYS A 144 9.31 10.11 -6.88
CA LYS A 144 9.55 11.54 -6.77
C LYS A 144 8.97 12.12 -5.47
N SER A 145 7.74 11.74 -5.11
CA SER A 145 7.11 12.12 -3.83
C SER A 145 7.93 11.69 -2.62
N LEU A 146 8.62 10.54 -2.69
CA LEU A 146 9.49 10.02 -1.64
C LEU A 146 10.92 10.61 -1.65
N GLY A 147 11.26 11.49 -2.60
CA GLY A 147 12.62 12.02 -2.74
C GLY A 147 13.64 10.96 -3.20
N VAL A 148 13.19 9.90 -3.88
CA VAL A 148 14.04 8.80 -4.36
C VAL A 148 14.22 8.89 -5.86
N ASN A 149 15.47 8.99 -6.32
CA ASN A 149 15.78 9.14 -7.74
C ASN A 149 15.63 7.84 -8.53
N ASP A 150 16.06 6.72 -7.94
CA ASP A 150 16.07 5.43 -8.63
C ASP A 150 14.73 4.70 -8.48
N VAL A 151 14.02 4.55 -9.60
CA VAL A 151 12.74 3.85 -9.65
C VAL A 151 12.96 2.34 -9.61
N ASN A 152 12.50 1.71 -8.54
CA ASN A 152 12.47 0.25 -8.41
C ASN A 152 11.06 -0.30 -8.62
N TYR A 153 10.80 -0.82 -9.82
CA TYR A 153 9.50 -1.39 -10.19
C TYR A 153 9.08 -2.57 -9.34
N GLN A 154 10.02 -3.37 -8.81
CA GLN A 154 9.67 -4.50 -7.96
C GLN A 154 9.02 -4.02 -6.66
N LEU A 155 9.59 -3.01 -5.99
CA LEU A 155 9.03 -2.46 -4.75
C LEU A 155 7.65 -1.85 -5.01
N TYR A 156 7.50 -1.12 -6.11
CA TYR A 156 6.22 -0.55 -6.52
C TYR A 156 5.15 -1.63 -6.74
N LEU A 157 5.46 -2.69 -7.49
CA LEU A 157 4.51 -3.76 -7.78
C LEU A 157 4.11 -4.53 -6.52
N ILE A 158 5.04 -4.74 -5.58
CA ILE A 158 4.73 -5.37 -4.30
C ILE A 158 3.78 -4.48 -3.47
N ALA A 159 4.05 -3.18 -3.41
CA ALA A 159 3.20 -2.22 -2.72
C ALA A 159 1.80 -2.11 -3.36
N LEU A 160 1.72 -2.21 -4.70
CA LEU A 160 0.46 -2.25 -5.42
C LEU A 160 -0.37 -3.50 -5.09
N LEU A 161 0.27 -4.66 -4.91
CA LEU A 161 -0.42 -5.87 -4.46
C LEU A 161 -0.95 -5.70 -3.02
N LYS A 162 -0.18 -5.09 -2.11
CA LYS A 162 -0.64 -4.75 -0.75
C LYS A 162 -1.85 -3.81 -0.77
N LEU A 163 -1.90 -2.84 -1.69
CA LEU A 163 -3.05 -1.95 -1.85
C LEU A 163 -4.33 -2.73 -2.17
N ILE A 164 -4.24 -3.75 -3.02
CA ILE A 164 -5.40 -4.54 -3.43
C ILE A 164 -6.05 -5.24 -2.22
N ASP A 165 -5.25 -5.72 -1.27
CA ASP A 165 -5.78 -6.33 -0.05
C ASP A 165 -6.65 -5.34 0.74
N ILE A 166 -6.20 -4.07 0.87
CA ILE A 166 -7.01 -3.00 1.47
C ILE A 166 -8.28 -2.72 0.66
N ILE A 167 -8.20 -2.67 -0.66
CA ILE A 167 -9.36 -2.40 -1.53
C ILE A 167 -10.45 -3.47 -1.32
N VAL A 168 -10.05 -4.73 -1.23
CA VAL A 168 -10.96 -5.87 -1.01
C VAL A 168 -11.58 -5.82 0.38
N ASP A 169 -10.78 -5.52 1.40
CA ASP A 169 -11.26 -5.38 2.77
C ASP A 169 -12.25 -4.23 2.88
N TYR A 170 -11.89 -3.05 2.35
CA TYR A 170 -12.76 -1.88 2.31
C TYR A 170 -14.10 -2.15 1.63
N THR A 171 -14.06 -2.84 0.48
CA THR A 171 -15.29 -3.21 -0.24
C THR A 171 -16.17 -4.09 0.62
N THR A 172 -15.59 -5.10 1.26
CA THR A 172 -16.35 -6.04 2.10
C THR A 172 -16.95 -5.32 3.30
N THR A 173 -16.14 -4.57 4.04
CA THR A 173 -16.57 -3.81 5.22
C THR A 173 -17.65 -2.79 4.87
N THR A 174 -17.50 -2.08 3.76
CA THR A 174 -18.51 -1.12 3.30
C THR A 174 -19.84 -1.83 2.99
N VAL A 175 -19.82 -2.92 2.21
CA VAL A 175 -21.04 -3.66 1.85
C VAL A 175 -21.73 -4.22 3.10
N ILE A 176 -20.96 -4.80 4.04
CA ILE A 176 -21.48 -5.30 5.31
C ILE A 176 -22.13 -4.17 6.12
N ASN A 177 -21.42 -3.06 6.33
CA ASN A 177 -21.93 -1.92 7.10
C ASN A 177 -23.20 -1.32 6.49
N GLN A 178 -23.27 -1.24 5.15
CA GLN A 178 -24.48 -0.81 4.47
C GLN A 178 -25.63 -1.81 4.61
N SER A 179 -25.35 -3.12 4.61
CA SER A 179 -26.38 -4.15 4.75
C SER A 179 -26.98 -4.25 6.16
N ILE A 180 -26.19 -3.93 7.20
CA ILE A 180 -26.62 -4.01 8.60
C ILE A 180 -27.28 -2.71 9.05
N GLY A 181 -26.73 -1.55 8.65
CA GLY A 181 -27.37 -0.27 8.91
C GLY A 181 -28.67 -0.21 8.12
N SER A 182 -29.80 0.10 8.75
CA SER A 182 -31.14 0.27 8.17
C SER A 182 -31.20 1.39 7.12
N SER A 183 -30.32 1.33 6.13
CA SER A 183 -30.11 2.30 5.08
C SER A 183 -31.03 1.95 3.91
N SER A 184 -31.46 3.01 3.20
CA SER A 184 -32.32 2.87 2.03
C SER A 184 -31.75 1.81 1.07
N PRO A 185 -32.61 0.98 0.45
CA PRO A 185 -32.19 -0.03 -0.52
C PRO A 185 -31.43 0.54 -1.74
N GLN A 186 -31.37 1.87 -1.88
CA GLN A 186 -30.71 2.57 -2.99
C GLN A 186 -29.51 3.41 -2.51
N SER A 187 -28.66 2.83 -1.66
CA SER A 187 -27.43 3.49 -1.23
C SER A 187 -26.38 3.49 -2.35
N PRO A 188 -25.87 4.66 -2.79
CA PRO A 188 -24.82 4.72 -3.81
C PRO A 188 -23.50 4.12 -3.31
N ASN A 189 -23.37 3.84 -2.01
CA ASN A 189 -22.19 3.20 -1.45
C ASN A 189 -21.99 1.77 -1.98
N TYR A 190 -23.04 1.07 -2.44
CA TYR A 190 -22.89 -0.27 -3.04
C TYR A 190 -22.08 -0.24 -4.35
N SER A 191 -22.06 0.91 -5.03
CA SER A 191 -21.28 1.13 -6.25
C SER A 191 -19.77 0.95 -6.04
N ILE A 192 -19.28 1.00 -4.79
CA ILE A 192 -17.88 0.72 -4.46
C ILE A 192 -17.45 -0.68 -4.88
N GLY A 193 -18.36 -1.66 -4.80
CA GLY A 193 -18.08 -3.02 -5.20
C GLY A 193 -17.78 -3.12 -6.69
N LEU A 194 -18.57 -2.42 -7.52
CA LEU A 194 -18.38 -2.38 -8.96
C LEU A 194 -17.11 -1.63 -9.36
N ILE A 195 -16.84 -0.48 -8.72
CA ILE A 195 -15.62 0.31 -8.94
C ILE A 195 -14.37 -0.53 -8.63
N ASN A 196 -14.33 -1.12 -7.44
CA ASN A 196 -13.16 -1.86 -6.98
C ASN A 196 -12.96 -3.17 -7.75
N SER A 197 -14.03 -3.85 -8.15
CA SER A 197 -13.94 -5.00 -9.07
C SER A 197 -13.30 -4.61 -10.41
N LYS A 198 -13.71 -3.48 -11.01
CA LYS A 198 -13.12 -2.97 -12.26
C LYS A 198 -11.65 -2.59 -12.07
N ILE A 199 -11.30 -1.88 -10.99
CA ILE A 199 -9.91 -1.51 -10.65
C ILE A 199 -9.04 -2.76 -10.54
N VAL A 200 -9.44 -3.73 -9.70
CA VAL A 200 -8.66 -4.95 -9.45
C VAL A 200 -8.54 -5.79 -10.72
N SER A 201 -9.58 -5.85 -11.55
CA SER A 201 -9.52 -6.54 -12.85
C SER A 201 -8.52 -5.88 -13.81
N LYS A 202 -8.53 -4.54 -13.93
CA LYS A 202 -7.54 -3.82 -14.76
C LYS A 202 -6.11 -4.03 -14.24
N ILE A 203 -5.90 -3.99 -12.92
CA ILE A 203 -4.58 -4.27 -12.32
C ILE A 203 -4.16 -5.72 -12.62
N GLN A 204 -5.05 -6.70 -12.42
CA GLN A 204 -4.76 -8.12 -12.70
C GLN A 204 -4.36 -8.35 -14.17
N ASN A 205 -5.06 -7.69 -15.10
CA ASN A 205 -4.70 -7.73 -16.52
C ASN A 205 -3.31 -7.11 -16.74
N GLY A 206 -3.02 -5.98 -16.11
CA GLY A 206 -1.69 -5.35 -16.15
C GLY A 206 -0.58 -6.27 -15.65
N PHE A 207 -0.77 -6.95 -14.52
CA PHE A 207 0.18 -7.95 -14.02
C PHE A 207 0.33 -9.16 -14.95
N SER A 208 -0.73 -9.56 -15.64
CA SER A 208 -0.67 -10.67 -16.61
C SER A 208 0.17 -10.34 -17.85
N LEU A 209 0.33 -9.05 -18.17
CA LEU A 209 1.23 -8.58 -19.25
C LEU A 209 2.70 -8.60 -18.81
N LEU A 210 2.96 -8.58 -17.50
CA LEU A 210 4.30 -8.66 -16.96
C LEU A 210 4.71 -10.14 -16.92
N ASP A 211 5.60 -10.57 -17.80
CA ASP A 211 6.24 -11.90 -17.73
C ASP A 211 7.14 -11.98 -16.49
N LEU A 212 6.53 -12.10 -15.31
CA LEU A 212 7.19 -12.00 -14.01
C LEU A 212 8.14 -13.19 -13.82
N LYS A 213 9.44 -12.91 -13.89
CA LYS A 213 10.52 -13.87 -13.59
C LYS A 213 10.87 -13.94 -12.10
N ASN A 214 10.42 -12.97 -11.31
CA ASN A 214 10.70 -12.90 -9.89
C ASN A 214 9.72 -13.77 -9.09
N ASP A 215 10.26 -14.78 -8.38
CA ASP A 215 9.48 -15.76 -7.62
C ASP A 215 8.68 -15.12 -6.46
N VAL A 216 9.23 -14.11 -5.78
CA VAL A 216 8.54 -13.44 -4.67
C VAL A 216 7.33 -12.67 -5.17
N LEU A 217 7.48 -11.92 -6.25
CA LEU A 217 6.38 -11.20 -6.89
C LEU A 217 5.32 -12.17 -7.42
N ARG A 218 5.74 -13.28 -8.04
CA ARG A 218 4.83 -14.31 -8.56
C ARG A 218 3.97 -14.90 -7.45
N LYS A 219 4.58 -15.32 -6.33
CA LYS A 219 3.84 -15.86 -5.17
C LYS A 219 2.83 -14.88 -4.59
N ARG A 220 3.16 -13.58 -4.54
CA ARG A 220 2.20 -12.55 -4.09
C ARG A 220 1.14 -12.27 -5.14
N TYR A 221 1.48 -12.32 -6.43
CA TYR A 221 0.50 -12.18 -7.51
C TYR A 221 -0.49 -13.34 -7.54
N ASP A 222 -0.08 -14.57 -7.19
CA ASP A 222 -0.98 -15.73 -7.17
C ASP A 222 -2.16 -15.53 -6.21
N SER A 223 -2.00 -14.74 -5.14
CA SER A 223 -3.11 -14.42 -4.22
C SER A 223 -4.15 -13.48 -4.83
N LEU A 224 -3.78 -12.69 -5.85
CA LEU A 224 -4.66 -11.72 -6.52
C LEU A 224 -5.89 -12.38 -7.14
N LYS A 225 -5.75 -13.63 -7.61
CA LYS A 225 -6.88 -14.40 -8.15
C LYS A 225 -8.01 -14.55 -7.12
N TYR A 226 -7.67 -14.78 -5.85
CA TYR A 226 -8.68 -14.93 -4.80
C TYR A 226 -9.35 -13.60 -4.45
N ASN A 227 -8.58 -12.51 -4.44
CA ASN A 227 -9.09 -11.14 -4.26
C ASN A 227 -10.08 -10.76 -5.37
N SER A 228 -9.72 -11.01 -6.62
CA SER A 228 -10.58 -10.81 -7.80
C SER A 228 -11.86 -11.65 -7.73
N GLN A 229 -11.76 -12.94 -7.39
CA GLN A 229 -12.92 -13.81 -7.20
C GLN A 229 -13.86 -13.32 -6.08
N ARG A 230 -13.31 -12.83 -4.97
CA ARG A 230 -14.09 -12.29 -3.86
C ARG A 230 -14.87 -11.05 -4.29
N LEU A 231 -14.24 -10.09 -4.97
CA LEU A 231 -14.92 -8.90 -5.48
C LEU A 231 -16.01 -9.25 -6.49
N ASN A 232 -15.75 -10.19 -7.41
CA ASN A 232 -16.74 -10.63 -8.38
C ASN A 232 -17.97 -11.26 -7.72
N LYS A 233 -17.79 -12.05 -6.65
CA LYS A 233 -18.91 -12.59 -5.86
C LYS A 233 -19.72 -11.48 -5.20
N ILE A 234 -19.06 -10.48 -4.60
CA ILE A 234 -19.75 -9.32 -3.99
C ILE A 234 -20.58 -8.59 -5.05
N VAL A 235 -20.00 -8.27 -6.21
CA VAL A 235 -20.70 -7.57 -7.29
C VAL A 235 -21.88 -8.40 -7.81
N TYR A 236 -21.69 -9.71 -7.97
CA TYR A 236 -22.77 -10.61 -8.37
C TYR A 236 -23.94 -10.58 -7.37
N ASP A 237 -23.66 -10.67 -6.07
CA ASP A 237 -24.67 -10.64 -5.02
C ASP A 237 -25.41 -9.29 -4.94
N LEU A 238 -24.72 -8.18 -5.18
CA LEU A 238 -25.32 -6.84 -5.25
C LEU A 238 -26.19 -6.68 -6.49
N SER A 239 -25.72 -7.18 -7.64
CA SER A 239 -26.45 -7.15 -8.91
C SER A 239 -27.72 -7.98 -8.85
N LEU A 240 -27.67 -9.18 -8.27
CA LEU A 240 -28.83 -10.07 -8.13
C LEU A 240 -29.96 -9.42 -7.30
N ARG A 241 -29.59 -8.53 -6.38
CA ARG A 241 -30.51 -7.78 -5.51
C ARG A 241 -30.91 -6.41 -6.06
N ASN A 242 -30.45 -6.04 -7.26
CA ASN A 242 -30.67 -4.73 -7.86
C ASN A 242 -30.20 -3.55 -6.98
N LEU A 243 -29.11 -3.73 -6.24
CA LEU A 243 -28.55 -2.70 -5.33
C LEU A 243 -27.56 -1.75 -6.03
N LEU A 244 -27.17 -2.05 -7.27
CA LEU A 244 -26.29 -1.22 -8.08
C LEU A 244 -27.13 -0.22 -8.89
N THR A 245 -27.38 0.95 -8.31
CA THR A 245 -28.27 1.98 -8.89
C THR A 245 -27.54 3.15 -9.53
N THR A 246 -26.21 3.22 -9.40
CA THR A 246 -25.39 4.33 -9.89
C THR A 246 -24.57 3.93 -11.11
N GLU A 247 -24.49 4.80 -12.10
CA GLU A 247 -23.57 4.61 -13.22
C GLU A 247 -22.13 4.81 -12.78
N VAL A 248 -21.28 3.84 -13.15
CA VAL A 248 -19.87 3.77 -12.72
C VAL A 248 -18.94 3.71 -13.93
N GLY A 249 -18.13 4.76 -14.09
CA GLY A 249 -17.00 4.83 -15.01
C GLY A 249 -15.68 4.51 -14.31
N VAL A 250 -14.85 3.66 -14.93
CA VAL A 250 -13.44 3.51 -14.55
C VAL A 250 -12.62 3.63 -15.83
N GLU A 251 -11.95 4.76 -15.99
CA GLU A 251 -11.17 5.11 -17.19
C GLU A 251 -9.70 4.76 -17.00
#